data_AF-A0A7I8BQF3-F1
#
_entry.id   AF-A0A7I8BQF3-F1
#
_cell.length_a   1.000
_cell.length_b   1.000
_cell.length_c   1.000
_cell.angle_alpha   90.00
_cell.angle_beta   90.00
_cell.angle_gamma   90.00
#
_symmetry.space_group_name_H-M   'P 1'
#
loop_
_entity.id
_entity.type
_entity.pdbx_description
1 polymer ?
#
loop_
_entity_poly.entity_id
_entity_poly.type
_entity_poly.pdbx_seq_one_letter_code
_entity_poly.pdbx_strand_id
1 'polypeptide(L)'
;MAELWVANIEDNTTDEEIKTFLCHYGFPPFDAIRRVEGTGERPAVVLEFNDVGAHVLQSLQPRVHNMFWKSRTLTVQVVPTRDES
;
A
#
# COMPACT_ATOMS: atom_id res chain seq x y z
N MET A 1 11.50 -3.13 9.23
CA MET A 1 11.22 -2.77 7.84
C MET A 1 10.15 -3.69 7.29
N ALA A 2 9.17 -3.12 6.62
CA ALA A 2 8.14 -3.85 5.92
C ALA A 2 7.70 -3.04 4.70
N GLU A 3 7.19 -3.74 3.70
CA GLU A 3 6.72 -3.13 2.46
C GLU A 3 5.22 -3.43 2.28
N LEU A 4 4.48 -2.44 1.79
CA LEU A 4 3.06 -2.59 1.47
C LEU A 4 2.85 -2.37 -0.02
N TRP A 5 2.38 -3.40 -0.69
CA TRP A 5 1.95 -3.34 -2.07
C TRP A 5 0.48 -2.93 -2.14
N VAL A 6 0.19 -1.86 -2.88
CA VAL A 6 -1.18 -1.40 -3.15
C VAL A 6 -1.35 -1.38 -4.67
N ALA A 7 -2.13 -2.32 -5.19
CA ALA A 7 -2.47 -2.42 -6.61
C ALA A 7 -3.87 -1.89 -6.90
N ASN A 8 -4.09 -1.60 -8.18
CA ASN A 8 -5.36 -1.13 -8.73
C ASN A 8 -5.77 0.24 -8.21
N ILE A 9 -4.77 1.09 -7.96
CA ILE A 9 -4.97 2.49 -7.61
C ILE A 9 -5.46 3.23 -8.85
N GLU A 10 -6.18 4.33 -8.65
CA GLU A 10 -6.49 5.24 -9.74
C GLU A 10 -5.21 6.00 -10.15
N ASP A 11 -4.96 6.11 -11.44
CA ASP A 11 -3.78 6.77 -12.04
C ASP A 11 -3.58 8.21 -11.55
N ASN A 12 -4.69 8.94 -11.38
CA ASN A 12 -4.70 10.33 -10.94
C ASN A 12 -4.61 10.48 -9.40
N THR A 13 -4.38 9.38 -8.67
CA THR A 13 -4.16 9.44 -7.21
C THR A 13 -2.75 9.94 -6.93
N THR A 14 -2.65 10.99 -6.12
CA THR A 14 -1.37 11.54 -5.67
C THR A 14 -0.81 10.79 -4.45
N ASP A 15 0.49 10.94 -4.20
CA ASP A 15 1.15 10.28 -3.06
C ASP A 15 0.57 10.77 -1.72
N GLU A 16 0.20 12.05 -1.66
CA GLU A 16 -0.43 12.67 -0.50
C GLU A 16 -1.83 12.11 -0.21
N GLU A 17 -2.62 11.83 -1.25
CA GLU A 17 -3.92 11.18 -1.08
C GLU A 17 -3.78 9.75 -0.56
N ILE A 18 -2.81 8.99 -1.07
CA ILE A 18 -2.52 7.63 -0.58
C ILE A 18 -2.11 7.69 0.89
N LYS A 19 -1.24 8.64 1.25
CA LYS A 19 -0.81 8.87 2.63
C LYS A 19 -1.98 9.21 3.55
N THR A 20 -2.84 10.12 3.11
CA THR A 20 -4.03 10.55 3.88
C THR A 20 -5.01 9.40 4.07
N PHE A 21 -5.26 8.63 3.00
CA PHE A 21 -6.11 7.45 3.03
C PHE A 21 -5.59 6.43 4.04
N LEU A 22 -4.31 6.05 3.95
CA LEU A 22 -3.70 5.10 4.86
C LEU A 22 -3.75 5.59 6.32
N CYS A 23 -3.39 6.86 6.54
CA CYS A 23 -3.47 7.48 7.86
C CYS A 23 -4.90 7.44 8.44
N HIS A 24 -5.90 7.66 7.61
CA HIS A 24 -7.32 7.57 8.00
C HIS A 24 -7.71 6.16 8.49
N TYR A 25 -7.13 5.11 7.92
CA TYR A 25 -7.37 3.72 8.35
C TYR A 25 -6.50 3.26 9.52
N GLY A 26 -5.64 4.14 10.04
CA GLY A 26 -4.75 3.88 11.18
C GLY A 26 -3.36 3.38 10.78
N PHE A 27 -3.01 3.47 9.49
CA PHE A 27 -1.62 3.22 9.09
C PHE A 27 -0.75 4.43 9.45
N PRO A 28 0.48 4.19 9.88
CA PRO A 28 1.46 5.26 10.02
C PRO A 28 1.87 5.85 8.66
N PRO A 29 2.51 7.04 8.63
CA PRO A 29 3.11 7.57 7.41
C PRO A 29 4.23 6.63 6.92
N PHE A 30 4.27 6.36 5.62
CA PHE A 30 5.36 5.63 4.97
C PHE A 30 6.60 6.52 4.81
N ASP A 31 7.78 5.90 4.78
CA ASP A 31 9.06 6.57 4.59
C ASP A 31 9.32 6.85 3.10
N ALA A 32 9.02 5.87 2.24
CA ALA A 32 9.19 6.00 0.80
C ALA A 32 8.01 5.36 0.04
N ILE A 33 7.78 5.86 -1.18
CA ILE A 33 6.77 5.36 -2.10
C ILE A 33 7.42 5.11 -3.46
N ARG A 34 7.13 3.95 -4.04
CA ARG A 34 7.58 3.56 -5.38
C ARG A 34 6.37 3.22 -6.22
N ARG A 35 6.10 4.05 -7.23
CA ARG A 35 5.08 3.77 -8.23
C ARG A 35 5.60 2.71 -9.20
N VAL A 36 4.81 1.66 -9.38
CA VAL A 36 5.04 0.58 -10.35
C VAL A 36 3.97 0.71 -11.41
N GLU A 37 4.39 1.11 -12.60
CA GLU A 37 3.54 1.14 -13.78
C GLU A 37 3.17 -0.31 -14.15
N GLY A 38 1.92 -0.70 -13.90
CA GLY A 38 1.45 -2.02 -14.27
C GLY A 38 1.39 -2.16 -15.79
N THR A 39 1.78 -3.31 -16.31
CA THR A 39 1.67 -3.65 -17.74
C THR A 39 0.19 -3.62 -18.17
N GLY A 40 -0.25 -2.50 -18.74
CA GLY A 40 -1.59 -2.34 -19.32
C GLY A 40 -2.36 -1.15 -18.74
N GLU A 41 -3.03 -1.31 -17.58
CA GLU A 41 -4.08 -0.37 -17.14
C GLU A 41 -4.27 -0.27 -15.60
N ARG A 42 -3.36 -0.87 -14.81
CA ARG A 42 -3.49 -0.95 -13.35
C ARG A 42 -2.20 -0.53 -12.66
N PRO A 43 -2.03 0.76 -12.36
CA PRO A 43 -0.88 1.20 -11.58
C PRO A 43 -0.91 0.58 -10.19
N ALA A 44 0.27 0.31 -9.66
CA ALA A 44 0.49 -0.13 -8.30
C ALA A 44 1.51 0.76 -7.62
N VAL A 45 1.53 0.77 -6.30
CA VAL A 45 2.56 1.42 -5.50
C VAL A 45 3.08 0.44 -4.47
N VAL A 46 4.36 0.57 -4.19
CA VAL A 46 5.02 -0.07 -3.06
C VAL A 46 5.34 1.03 -2.06
N LEU A 47 4.94 0.82 -0.82
CA LEU A 47 5.17 1.75 0.27
C LEU A 47 6.17 1.08 1.21
N GLU A 48 7.26 1.78 1.49
CA GLU A 48 8.32 1.30 2.35
C GLU A 48 8.12 1.89 3.75
N PHE A 49 8.11 1.03 4.76
CA PHE A 49 8.00 1.40 6.15
C PHE A 49 9.24 0.90 6.91
N ASN A 50 10.06 1.83 7.38
CA ASN A 50 11.27 1.49 8.13
C ASN A 50 10.96 1.18 9.60
N ASP A 51 10.11 2.03 10.20
CA ASP A 51 9.75 1.97 11.61
C ASP A 51 8.66 0.93 11.93
N VAL A 52 7.95 0.45 10.90
CA VAL A 52 6.80 -0.44 11.06
C VAL A 52 7.16 -1.87 10.73
N GLY A 53 6.78 -2.80 11.60
CA GLY A 53 6.91 -4.22 11.36
C GLY A 53 5.78 -4.77 10.49
N ALA A 54 6.09 -5.82 9.70
CA ALA A 54 5.11 -6.47 8.82
C ALA A 54 3.88 -6.99 9.58
N HIS A 55 4.02 -7.34 10.86
CA HIS A 55 2.92 -7.78 11.73
C HIS A 55 1.85 -6.70 11.94
N VAL A 56 2.25 -5.43 12.06
CA VAL A 56 1.32 -4.30 12.20
C VAL A 56 0.58 -4.09 10.89
N LEU A 57 1.31 -4.06 9.78
CA LEU A 57 0.72 -3.91 8.45
C LEU A 57 -0.25 -5.05 8.13
N GLN A 58 0.07 -6.30 8.52
CA GLN A 58 -0.83 -7.44 8.33
C GLN A 58 -2.12 -7.33 9.14
N SER A 59 -2.06 -6.72 10.32
CA SER A 59 -3.26 -6.47 11.14
C SER A 59 -4.16 -5.39 10.54
N LEU A 60 -3.57 -4.43 9.82
CA LEU A 60 -4.29 -3.31 9.20
C LEU A 60 -4.70 -3.60 7.74
N GLN A 61 -3.94 -4.44 7.02
CA GLN A 61 -4.17 -4.85 5.64
C GLN A 61 -5.63 -5.24 5.34
N PRO A 62 -6.31 -6.09 6.12
CA PRO A 62 -7.70 -6.47 5.83
C PRO A 62 -8.70 -5.29 5.90
N ARG A 63 -8.33 -4.14 6.50
CA ARG A 63 -9.20 -2.96 6.56
C ARG A 63 -9.29 -2.20 5.23
N VAL A 64 -8.20 -2.22 4.47
CA VAL A 64 -8.06 -1.51 3.19
C VAL A 64 -8.02 -2.46 1.99
N HIS A 65 -7.75 -3.74 2.23
CA HIS A 65 -7.76 -4.79 1.22
C HIS A 65 -9.19 -5.06 0.73
N ASN A 66 -9.36 -5.17 -0.60
CA ASN A 66 -10.66 -5.30 -1.27
C ASN A 66 -11.63 -4.13 -0.99
N MET A 67 -11.10 -2.99 -0.55
CA MET A 67 -11.91 -1.80 -0.37
C MET A 67 -12.19 -1.14 -1.73
N PHE A 68 -13.44 -0.72 -1.92
CA PHE A 68 -13.81 0.08 -3.08
C PHE A 68 -13.46 1.55 -2.83
N TRP A 69 -12.46 2.06 -3.54
CA TRP A 69 -11.98 3.43 -3.44
C TRP A 69 -11.79 4.02 -4.85
N LYS A 70 -12.25 5.26 -5.06
CA LYS A 70 -12.19 5.96 -6.36
C LYS A 70 -12.61 5.09 -7.56
N SER A 71 -13.78 4.45 -7.45
CA SER A 71 -14.36 3.59 -8.48
C SER A 71 -13.55 2.33 -8.83
N ARG A 72 -12.58 1.94 -8.00
CA ARG A 72 -11.76 0.73 -8.18
C ARG A 72 -11.66 -0.05 -6.87
N THR A 73 -11.57 -1.38 -6.97
CA THR A 73 -11.31 -2.23 -5.81
C THR A 73 -9.80 -2.30 -5.57
N LEU A 74 -9.32 -1.77 -4.45
CA LEU A 74 -7.90 -1.79 -4.12
C LEU A 74 -7.45 -3.17 -3.69
N THR A 75 -6.28 -3.57 -4.17
CA THR A 75 -5.62 -4.81 -3.75
C THR A 75 -4.43 -4.45 -2.88
N VAL A 76 -4.57 -4.61 -1.57
CA VAL A 76 -3.49 -4.35 -0.61
C VAL A 76 -2.87 -5.66 -0.14
N GLN A 77 -1.55 -5.80 -0.27
CA GLN A 77 -0.78 -6.94 0.21
C GLN A 77 0.47 -6.48 0.95
N VAL A 78 0.76 -7.09 2.09
CA VAL A 78 2.03 -6.87 2.78
C VAL A 78 3.07 -7.72 2.08
N VAL A 79 4.14 -7.10 1.58
CA VAL A 79 5.27 -7.81 1.01
C VAL A 79 6.13 -8.25 2.20
N PRO A 80 6.26 -9.56 2.46
CA PRO A 80 7.22 -10.01 3.43
C PRO A 80 8.61 -9.67 2.90
N THR A 81 9.42 -8.94 3.68
CA THR A 81 10.86 -8.94 3.45
C THR A 81 11.29 -10.39 3.48
N ARG A 82 11.72 -10.91 2.32
CA ARG A 82 12.20 -12.27 2.20
C ARG A 82 13.36 -12.41 3.18
N ASP A 83 13.08 -13.05 4.30
CA ASP A 83 14.10 -13.58 5.19
C ASP A 83 14.76 -14.69 4.38
N GLU A 84 15.83 -14.34 3.66
CA GLU A 84 16.71 -15.31 3.03
C GLU A 84 17.38 -16.05 4.19
N SER A 85 16.72 -17.10 4.70
CA SER A 85 17.29 -18.04 5.67
C SER A 85 18.44 -18.85 5.06
#